data_AF-X0T1G3-F1
#
_entry.id   AF-X0T1G3-F1
#
_cell.length_a   1.000
_cell.length_b   1.000
_cell.length_c   1.000
_cell.angle_alpha   90.00
_cell.angle_beta   90.00
_cell.angle_gamma   90.00
#
_symmetry.space_group_name_H-M   'P 1'
#
loop_
_entity.id
_entity.type
_entity.pdbx_description
1 polymer ?
#
loop_
_entity_poly.entity_id
_entity_poly.type
_entity_poly.pdbx_seq_one_letter_code
_entity_poly.pdbx_strand_id
1 'polypeptide(L)'
;NSVNNKTRNLGSSTSHEFIEWCGLVQGHQRNNDLAIESKLVMQDLYFDFIAEYPDYSPQGKMTVSRTAFYRWLTAYALFLTGEKPDVGRDMTGRWFRIKEKKKVIPTQSILDI
;
A
#
# COMPACT_ATOMS: atom_id res chain seq x y z
N ASN A 1 9.27 -0.06 22.77
CA ASN A 1 8.85 1.21 22.14
C ASN A 1 9.24 1.26 20.66
N SER A 2 8.36 0.95 19.70
CA SER A 2 8.63 1.20 18.24
C SER A 2 7.42 1.08 17.28
N VAL A 3 6.18 1.11 17.77
CA VAL A 3 5.00 1.05 16.86
C VAL A 3 4.64 2.41 16.24
N ASN A 4 5.08 3.53 16.83
CA ASN A 4 4.63 4.88 16.43
C ASN A 4 5.45 5.54 15.29
N ASN A 5 6.66 5.06 14.97
CA ASN A 5 7.51 5.71 13.97
C ASN A 5 7.18 5.30 12.52
N LYS A 6 6.64 4.08 12.32
CA LYS A 6 6.35 3.56 10.97
C LYS A 6 5.13 4.22 10.33
N THR A 7 4.06 4.44 11.12
CA THR A 7 2.86 5.14 10.66
C THR A 7 3.14 6.61 10.37
N ARG A 8 4.02 7.24 11.16
CA ARG A 8 4.46 8.64 10.96
C ARG A 8 5.25 8.84 9.67
N ASN A 9 6.04 7.85 9.22
CA ASN A 9 6.74 7.89 7.92
C ASN A 9 5.81 7.63 6.73
N LEU A 10 4.75 6.83 6.89
CA LEU A 10 3.76 6.63 5.82
C LEU A 10 2.91 7.90 5.63
N GLY A 11 2.46 8.53 6.73
CA GLY A 11 1.72 9.79 6.68
C GLY A 11 2.51 11.00 6.18
N SER A 12 3.85 11.00 6.31
CA SER A 12 4.70 12.04 5.71
C SER A 12 4.94 11.86 4.20
N SER A 13 4.68 10.66 3.67
CA SER A 13 4.92 10.32 2.26
C SER A 13 3.63 10.14 1.44
N THR A 14 2.47 10.15 2.09
CA THR A 14 1.13 9.96 1.52
C THR A 14 0.15 11.01 2.07
N SER A 15 -1.16 10.87 1.83
CA SER A 15 -2.20 11.73 2.40
C SER A 15 -3.06 11.01 3.44
N HIS A 16 -3.82 11.78 4.23
CA HIS A 16 -4.75 11.22 5.23
C HIS A 16 -5.84 10.38 4.58
N GLU A 17 -6.43 10.87 3.49
CA GLU A 17 -7.47 10.20 2.72
C GLU A 17 -6.96 8.89 2.11
N PHE A 18 -5.70 8.82 1.70
CA PHE A 18 -5.10 7.57 1.23
C PHE A 18 -4.98 6.53 2.35
N ILE A 19 -4.68 6.96 3.59
CA ILE A 19 -4.59 6.07 4.76
C ILE A 19 -5.97 5.53 5.14
N GLU A 20 -7.00 6.38 5.06
CA GLU A 20 -8.41 6.00 5.22
C GLU A 20 -8.83 4.98 4.17
N TRP A 21 -8.58 5.29 2.89
CA TRP A 21 -8.87 4.41 1.75
C TRP A 21 -8.21 3.03 1.87
N CYS A 22 -6.99 2.98 2.44
CA CYS A 22 -6.31 1.72 2.71
C CYS A 22 -6.91 0.91 3.88
N GLY A 23 -7.89 1.47 4.61
CA GLY A 23 -8.51 0.87 5.79
C GLY A 23 -7.56 0.78 7.00
N LEU A 24 -6.61 1.72 7.14
CA LEU A 24 -5.67 1.75 8.28
C LEU A 24 -6.20 2.53 9.49
N VAL A 25 -7.39 3.13 9.39
CA VAL A 25 -8.06 3.85 10.49
C VAL A 25 -8.99 2.90 11.25
N GLN A 26 -8.96 2.93 12.59
CA GLN A 26 -9.82 2.08 13.42
C GLN A 26 -11.30 2.24 13.05
N GLY A 27 -12.01 1.12 12.87
CA GLY A 27 -13.44 1.08 12.57
C GLY A 27 -13.79 0.95 11.08
N HIS A 28 -12.81 1.05 10.17
CA HIS A 28 -13.03 0.84 8.73
C HIS A 28 -12.58 -0.56 8.30
N GLN A 29 -13.36 -1.23 7.46
CA GLN A 29 -12.94 -2.51 6.88
C GLN A 29 -11.77 -2.28 5.92
N ARG A 30 -10.78 -3.16 5.99
CA ARG A 30 -9.62 -3.13 5.10
C ARG A 30 -10.11 -3.20 3.66
N ASN A 31 -9.64 -2.31 2.79
CA ASN A 31 -10.04 -2.32 1.39
C ASN A 31 -9.70 -3.69 0.77
N ASN A 32 -10.72 -4.40 0.31
CA ASN A 32 -10.61 -5.74 -0.28
C ASN A 32 -9.80 -5.73 -1.58
N ASP A 33 -9.69 -4.57 -2.24
CA ASP A 33 -8.93 -4.42 -3.48
C ASP A 33 -7.42 -4.46 -3.25
N LEU A 34 -6.96 -4.28 -2.01
CA LEU A 34 -5.54 -4.38 -1.62
C LEU A 34 -5.19 -5.79 -1.12
N ALA A 35 -5.58 -6.80 -1.91
CA ALA A 35 -5.32 -8.20 -1.60
C ALA A 35 -3.82 -8.55 -1.65
N ILE A 36 -3.35 -9.29 -0.63
CA ILE A 36 -1.98 -9.82 -0.57
C ILE A 36 -1.82 -10.97 -1.59
N GLU A 37 -0.62 -11.14 -2.15
CA GLU A 37 -0.26 -12.13 -3.17
C GLU A 37 -1.06 -12.05 -4.48
N SER A 38 -1.91 -11.03 -4.63
CA SER A 38 -2.68 -10.78 -5.84
C SER A 38 -2.03 -9.71 -6.69
N LYS A 39 -2.12 -9.89 -8.01
CA LYS A 39 -1.64 -8.92 -8.97
C LYS A 39 -2.72 -7.86 -9.19
N LEU A 40 -2.42 -6.65 -8.75
CA LEU A 40 -3.36 -5.53 -8.74
C LEU A 40 -2.95 -4.52 -9.81
N VAL A 41 -3.88 -4.16 -10.68
CA VAL A 41 -3.66 -3.15 -11.72
C VAL A 41 -3.70 -1.77 -11.06
N MET A 42 -2.56 -1.08 -11.04
CA MET A 42 -2.44 0.18 -10.29
C MET A 42 -3.33 1.29 -10.84
N GLN A 43 -3.65 1.23 -12.14
CA GLN A 43 -4.52 2.21 -12.78
C GLN A 43 -5.95 2.11 -12.27
N ASP A 44 -6.45 0.90 -12.06
CA ASP A 44 -7.82 0.67 -11.56
C ASP A 44 -7.91 1.19 -10.13
N LEU A 45 -6.95 0.86 -9.27
CA LEU A 45 -6.86 1.40 -7.91
C LEU A 45 -6.77 2.93 -7.86
N TYR A 46 -6.12 3.56 -8.83
CA TYR A 46 -6.10 5.02 -8.92
C TYR A 46 -7.49 5.57 -9.22
N PHE A 47 -8.22 4.94 -10.16
CA PHE A 47 -9.58 5.35 -10.50
C PHE A 47 -10.54 5.15 -9.34
N ASP A 48 -10.44 4.03 -8.63
CA ASP A 48 -11.24 3.76 -7.43
C ASP A 48 -10.98 4.81 -6.35
N PHE A 49 -9.70 5.14 -6.10
CA PHE A 49 -9.34 6.18 -5.13
C PHE A 49 -9.92 7.56 -5.48
N ILE A 50 -9.78 8.02 -6.73
CA ILE A 50 -10.30 9.35 -7.11
C ILE A 50 -11.82 9.36 -7.28
N ALA A 51 -12.48 8.21 -7.45
CA ALA A 51 -13.92 8.12 -7.45
C ALA A 51 -14.49 8.37 -6.05
N GLU A 52 -13.82 7.86 -5.01
CA GLU A 52 -14.19 8.08 -3.61
C GLU A 52 -13.71 9.45 -3.09
N TYR A 53 -12.55 9.92 -3.56
CA TYR A 53 -11.96 11.21 -3.20
C TYR A 53 -11.75 12.10 -4.44
N PRO A 54 -12.82 12.70 -5.01
CA PRO A 54 -12.77 13.45 -6.26
C PRO A 54 -11.89 14.70 -6.21
N ASP A 55 -11.58 15.22 -5.01
CA ASP A 55 -10.61 16.30 -4.82
C ASP A 55 -9.19 15.94 -5.31
N TYR A 56 -8.86 14.65 -5.37
CA TYR A 56 -7.58 14.13 -5.86
C TYR A 56 -7.58 13.81 -7.36
N SER A 57 -8.72 13.92 -8.03
CA SER A 57 -8.85 13.73 -9.48
C SER A 57 -8.04 14.78 -10.26
N PRO A 58 -7.81 14.59 -11.57
CA PRO A 58 -7.05 15.54 -12.40
C PRO A 58 -7.60 16.98 -12.44
N GLN A 59 -8.87 17.18 -12.06
CA GLN A 59 -9.53 18.49 -12.01
C GLN A 59 -9.76 18.96 -10.57
N GLY A 60 -9.37 18.14 -9.59
CA GLY A 60 -9.62 18.37 -8.18
C GLY A 60 -8.58 19.30 -7.55
N LYS A 61 -8.98 19.97 -6.47
CA LYS A 61 -8.15 20.94 -5.74
C LYS A 61 -6.89 20.32 -5.10
N MET A 62 -6.89 19.02 -4.83
CA MET A 62 -5.79 18.23 -4.27
C MET A 62 -5.23 17.23 -5.30
N THR A 63 -5.23 17.59 -6.59
CA THR A 63 -4.84 16.71 -7.70
C THR A 63 -3.59 15.88 -7.37
N VAL A 64 -3.70 14.56 -7.50
CA VAL A 64 -2.55 13.65 -7.42
C VAL A 64 -2.30 12.99 -8.77
N SER A 65 -1.04 13.03 -9.23
CA SER A 65 -0.64 12.30 -10.42
C SER A 65 -0.64 10.79 -10.17
N ARG A 66 -0.94 9.99 -11.19
CA ARG A 66 -0.82 8.52 -11.12
C ARG A 66 0.55 8.06 -10.63
N THR A 67 1.63 8.71 -11.08
CA THR A 67 3.00 8.38 -10.64
C THR A 67 3.19 8.59 -9.14
N ALA A 68 2.65 9.67 -8.57
CA ALA A 68 2.70 9.91 -7.13
C ALA A 68 1.86 8.87 -6.37
N PHE A 69 0.63 8.60 -6.83
CA PHE A 69 -0.22 7.58 -6.26
C PHE A 69 0.42 6.18 -6.27
N TYR A 70 1.12 5.79 -7.34
CA TYR A 70 1.82 4.49 -7.39
C TYR A 70 2.97 4.39 -6.37
N ARG A 71 3.61 5.52 -6.04
CA ARG A 71 4.60 5.57 -4.95
C ARG A 71 3.91 5.37 -3.59
N TRP A 72 2.70 5.91 -3.41
CA TRP A 72 1.90 5.69 -2.19
C TRP A 72 1.54 4.20 -2.02
N LEU A 73 1.09 3.53 -3.08
CA LEU A 73 0.83 2.08 -3.07
C LEU A 73 2.08 1.28 -2.68
N THR A 74 3.24 1.66 -3.21
CA THR A 74 4.51 0.99 -2.91
C THR A 74 4.93 1.20 -1.46
N ALA A 75 4.79 2.43 -0.94
CA ALA A 75 5.06 2.76 0.44
C ALA A 75 4.13 2.02 1.41
N TYR A 76 2.84 1.89 1.05
CA TYR A 76 1.85 1.12 1.80
C TYR A 76 2.22 -0.37 1.88
N ALA A 77 2.58 -0.99 0.76
CA ALA A 77 3.00 -2.39 0.72
C ALA A 77 4.24 -2.65 1.60
N LEU A 78 5.22 -1.73 1.56
CA LEU A 78 6.41 -1.78 2.41
C LEU A 78 6.07 -1.58 3.89
N PHE A 79 5.15 -0.67 4.21
CA PHE A 79 4.68 -0.46 5.57
C PHE A 79 4.00 -1.72 6.15
N LEU A 80 3.13 -2.35 5.34
CA LEU A 80 2.34 -3.50 5.74
C LEU A 80 3.19 -4.77 5.96
N THR A 81 4.13 -5.03 5.05
CA THR A 81 4.86 -6.31 4.98
C THR A 81 6.30 -6.20 5.46
N GLY A 82 6.88 -5.00 5.45
CA GLY A 82 8.31 -4.77 5.63
C GLY A 82 9.13 -5.06 4.37
N GLU A 83 8.52 -5.53 3.28
CA GLU A 83 9.18 -5.84 2.02
C GLU A 83 8.64 -4.97 0.86
N LYS A 84 9.51 -4.69 -0.12
CA LYS A 84 9.07 -4.00 -1.34
C LYS A 84 8.12 -4.91 -2.14
N PRO A 85 6.99 -4.38 -2.64
CA PRO A 85 6.10 -5.16 -3.50
C PRO A 85 6.79 -5.51 -4.81
N ASP A 86 6.28 -6.53 -5.49
CA ASP A 86 6.64 -6.74 -6.89
C ASP A 86 5.91 -5.72 -7.74
N VAL A 87 6.60 -5.14 -8.72
CA VAL A 87 6.03 -4.18 -9.66
C VAL A 87 6.38 -4.61 -11.07
N GLY A 88 5.45 -4.43 -12.00
CA GLY A 88 5.68 -4.78 -13.39
C GLY A 88 4.70 -4.13 -14.34
N ARG A 89 4.80 -4.52 -15.60
CA ARG A 89 3.88 -4.08 -16.66
C ARG A 89 3.48 -5.27 -17.52
N ASP A 90 2.22 -5.34 -17.89
CA ASP A 90 1.69 -6.31 -18.84
C ASP A 90 0.68 -5.64 -19.79
N MET A 91 -0.13 -6.45 -20.48
CA MET A 91 -1.17 -5.98 -21.41
C MET A 91 -2.27 -5.15 -20.71
N THR A 92 -2.53 -5.38 -19.43
CA THR A 92 -3.53 -4.64 -18.62
C THR A 92 -2.97 -3.32 -18.08
N GLY A 93 -1.64 -3.17 -18.07
CA GLY A 93 -0.97 -1.94 -17.66
C GLY A 93 0.07 -2.19 -16.59
N ARG A 94 0.30 -1.19 -15.74
CA ARG A 94 1.20 -1.32 -14.59
C ARG A 94 0.48 -2.03 -13.46
N TRP A 95 1.15 -3.02 -12.89
CA TRP A 95 0.63 -3.79 -11.77
C TRP A 95 1.61 -3.78 -10.61
N PHE A 96 1.09 -4.01 -9.41
CA PHE A 96 1.89 -4.41 -8.26
C PHE A 96 1.29 -5.60 -7.54
N ARG A 97 2.13 -6.28 -6.76
CA ARG A 97 1.73 -7.35 -5.87
C ARG A 97 2.35 -7.13 -4.51
N ILE A 98 1.49 -7.04 -3.50
CA ILE A 98 1.90 -7.01 -2.10
C ILE A 98 2.34 -8.42 -1.71
N LYS A 99 3.59 -8.56 -1.23
CA LYS A 99 4.12 -9.85 -0.80
C LYS A 99 3.51 -10.28 0.53
N GLU A 100 3.42 -11.57 0.78
CA GLU A 100 3.15 -12.03 2.14
C GLU A 100 4.26 -11.55 3.08
N LYS A 101 3.87 -11.05 4.26
CA LYS A 101 4.83 -10.74 5.31
C LYS A 101 5.53 -12.05 5.68
N LYS A 102 6.82 -12.19 5.37
CA LYS A 102 7.60 -13.34 5.83
C LYS A 102 7.42 -13.48 7.33
N LYS A 103 6.72 -14.53 7.77
CA LYS A 103 6.83 -14.99 9.15
C LYS A 103 8.30 -15.38 9.29
N VAL A 104 9.07 -14.57 10.00
CA VAL A 104 10.37 -14.98 10.48
C VAL A 104 10.06 -16.17 11.39
N ILE A 105 10.22 -17.39 10.87
CA ILE A 105 10.29 -18.56 11.72
C ILE A 105 11.59 -18.31 12.49
N PRO A 106 11.58 -18.11 13.81
CA PRO A 106 12.82 -18.13 14.55
C PRO A 106 13.35 -19.55 14.36
N THR A 107 14.33 -19.70 13.47
CA THR A 107 15.16 -20.90 13.44
C THR A 107 15.86 -20.90 14.78
N GLN A 108 15.26 -21.56 15.77
CA GLN A 108 15.92 -21.94 16.99
C GLN A 108 17.12 -22.76 16.52
N SER A 109 18.30 -22.16 16.54
CA SER A 109 19.56 -22.83 16.27
C SER A 109 19.64 -24.00 17.24
N ILE A 110 19.28 -25.19 16.77
CA ILE A 110 19.62 -26.45 17.43
C ILE A 110 21.06 -26.68 17.01
N LEU A 111 22.01 -26.24 17.84
CA LEU A 111 23.40 -26.68 17.92
C LEU A 111 23.91 -26.16 19.29
N ASP A 112 24.45 -26.93 20.22
CA ASP A 112 24.70 -28.37 20.39
C ASP A 112 24.79 -28.60 21.91
N ILE A 113 24.49 -29.84 22.33
CA ILE A 113 24.60 -30.35 23.71
C ILE A 113 26.05 -30.29 24.21
#